data_AF-A0A4S4H713-F1
#
_entry.id   AF-A0A4S4H713-F1
#
_cell.length_a   1.000
_cell.length_b   1.000
_cell.length_c   1.000
_cell.angle_alpha   90.00
_cell.angle_beta   90.00
_cell.angle_gamma   90.00
#
_symmetry.space_group_name_H-M   'P 1'
#
loop_
_entity.id
_entity.type
_entity.pdbx_description
1 polymer ?
#
loop_
_entity_poly.entity_id
_entity_poly.type
_entity_poly.pdbx_seq_one_letter_code
_entity_poly.pdbx_strand_id
1 'polypeptide(L)'
;MEKSDVKTKPKRVVIKIGDVFCVEFDNRFKCYFQCIAKETDPFECEVIRVFKTRYAMSYVPVADDVVADEVDFFAHTPVRDGLLYNTWYKIGESCAVGADALENVLFGIAQKNKLNADGYYESLSPLDNWLIWKVGQKPVEIGRLPEKYHSIIKDGSLYRGSEIKTRVEYGYFKRTDMGYTIMKRHPLPDVDSYMKTSHEAAVYRYHFKGEYVVREVVMIDDEVMRLTPKHPVSGKYYLYTGAFGDVNWFEGDFITAEEFNKAWNSTKCTISRIIGSICKRLGNFVPGKFLDKD
;
A
#
# COMPACT_ATOMS: atom_id res chain seq x y z
N MET A 1 -9.18 52.08 -22.69
CA MET A 1 -7.78 51.82 -22.26
C MET A 1 -7.86 50.73 -21.21
N GLU A 2 -7.86 49.48 -21.65
CA GLU A 2 -8.07 48.30 -20.82
C GLU A 2 -6.70 47.77 -20.41
N LYS A 3 -6.40 47.80 -19.11
CA LYS A 3 -5.13 47.29 -18.58
C LYS A 3 -5.18 45.77 -18.68
N SER A 4 -4.32 45.21 -19.51
CA SER A 4 -4.06 43.77 -19.57
C SER A 4 -3.43 43.31 -18.25
N ASP A 5 -4.08 42.36 -17.58
CA ASP A 5 -3.51 41.63 -16.45
C ASP A 5 -2.26 40.88 -16.93
N VAL A 6 -1.11 41.39 -16.51
CA VAL A 6 0.17 40.71 -16.65
C VAL A 6 0.12 39.47 -15.76
N LYS A 7 -0.16 38.30 -16.37
CA LYS A 7 0.06 37.00 -15.73
C LYS A 7 1.54 36.91 -15.32
N THR A 8 1.83 37.19 -14.05
CA THR A 8 3.15 36.98 -13.46
C THR A 8 3.49 35.49 -13.58
N LYS A 9 4.54 35.17 -14.34
CA LYS A 9 5.07 33.81 -14.42
C LYS A 9 5.31 33.29 -12.99
N PRO A 10 4.79 32.10 -12.63
CA PRO A 10 5.00 31.56 -11.30
C PRO A 10 6.50 31.44 -11.04
N LYS A 11 6.95 31.99 -9.91
CA LYS A 11 8.36 31.99 -9.49
C LYS A 11 8.84 30.54 -9.44
N ARG A 12 9.88 30.20 -10.20
CA ARG A 12 10.42 28.85 -10.28
C ARG A 12 10.86 28.40 -8.89
N VAL A 13 10.19 27.41 -8.30
CA VAL A 13 10.66 26.77 -7.08
C VAL A 13 11.87 25.91 -7.44
N VAL A 14 12.99 26.16 -6.77
CA VAL A 14 14.25 25.42 -6.91
C VAL A 14 14.37 24.51 -5.71
N ILE A 15 14.33 23.20 -5.95
CA ILE A 15 14.56 22.17 -4.94
C ILE A 15 16.06 21.91 -4.88
N LYS A 16 16.62 21.84 -3.68
CA LYS A 16 18.04 21.59 -3.42
C LYS A 16 18.22 20.32 -2.59
N ILE A 17 19.40 19.71 -2.73
CA ILE A 17 19.85 18.69 -1.78
C ILE A 17 19.97 19.36 -0.40
N GLY A 18 19.47 18.68 0.63
CA GLY A 18 19.37 19.19 2.00
C GLY A 18 18.03 19.82 2.35
N ASP A 19 17.18 20.15 1.36
CA ASP A 19 15.84 20.68 1.62
C ASP A 19 15.00 19.68 2.43
N VAL A 20 14.32 20.18 3.48
CA VAL A 20 13.44 19.39 4.34
C VAL A 20 11.99 19.84 4.14
N PHE A 21 11.10 18.86 4.00
CA PHE A 21 9.69 19.06 3.72
C PHE A 21 8.81 18.41 4.77
N CYS A 22 7.63 19.01 5.00
CA CYS A 22 6.61 18.51 5.90
C CYS A 22 5.41 17.99 5.10
N VAL A 23 4.90 16.83 5.52
CA VAL A 23 3.68 16.20 5.03
C VAL A 23 2.70 16.11 6.20
N GLU A 24 1.46 16.55 5.98
CA GLU A 24 0.41 16.51 7.01
C GLU A 24 -0.68 15.48 6.67
N PHE A 25 -1.22 14.83 7.70
CA PHE A 25 -2.22 13.76 7.57
C PHE A 25 -3.47 14.10 8.39
N ASP A 26 -4.46 14.69 7.72
CA ASP A 26 -5.82 14.93 8.24
C ASP A 26 -5.88 15.51 9.66
N ASN A 27 -4.97 16.43 9.98
CA ASN A 27 -4.83 17.03 11.31
C ASN A 27 -4.55 16.03 12.46
N ARG A 28 -4.07 14.82 12.14
CA ARG A 28 -3.68 13.78 13.11
C ARG A 28 -2.20 13.87 13.46
N PHE A 29 -1.34 13.93 12.46
CA PHE A 29 0.11 13.97 12.63
C PHE A 29 0.82 14.58 11.41
N LYS A 30 2.09 14.91 11.62
CA LYS A 30 3.04 15.37 10.60
C LYS A 30 4.19 14.40 10.48
N CYS A 31 4.69 14.23 9.27
CA CYS A 31 5.93 13.53 8.98
C CYS A 31 6.80 14.40 8.09
N TYR A 32 8.08 14.06 8.05
CA TYR A 32 9.07 14.85 7.33
C TYR A 32 9.92 13.98 6.43
N PHE A 33 10.45 14.60 5.38
CA PHE A 33 11.44 13.99 4.52
C PHE A 33 12.47 15.02 4.07
N GLN A 34 13.63 14.54 3.65
CA GLN A 34 14.71 15.36 3.13
C GLN A 34 15.08 14.92 1.72
N CYS A 35 15.34 15.88 0.83
CA CYS A 35 15.96 15.64 -0.47
C CYS A 35 17.45 15.37 -0.28
N ILE A 36 17.94 14.21 -0.72
CA ILE A 36 19.34 13.80 -0.50
C ILE A 36 20.13 13.62 -1.79
N ALA A 37 19.45 13.41 -2.92
CA ALA A 37 20.10 13.32 -4.22
C ALA A 37 19.17 13.80 -5.34
N LYS A 38 19.76 13.95 -6.53
CA LYS A 38 19.04 14.22 -7.77
C LYS A 38 19.48 13.21 -8.81
N GLU A 39 18.51 12.51 -9.39
CA GLU A 39 18.71 11.60 -10.50
C GLU A 39 18.37 12.33 -11.80
N THR A 40 19.34 12.48 -12.69
CA THR A 40 19.18 13.21 -13.95
C THR A 40 18.81 12.32 -15.14
N ASP A 41 19.04 11.01 -15.04
CA ASP A 41 18.78 10.05 -16.12
C ASP A 41 18.47 8.66 -15.52
N PRO A 42 17.34 8.00 -15.86
CA PRO A 42 16.27 8.40 -16.78
C PRO A 42 15.11 9.17 -16.14
N PHE A 43 15.15 9.46 -14.84
CA PHE A 43 13.94 9.83 -14.08
C PHE A 43 13.72 11.33 -13.84
N GLU A 44 14.73 12.18 -14.01
CA GLU A 44 14.70 13.62 -13.67
C GLU A 44 13.95 13.91 -12.36
N CYS A 45 14.37 13.25 -11.27
CA CYS A 45 13.66 13.29 -9.99
C CYS A 45 14.62 13.44 -8.79
N GLU A 46 14.06 13.63 -7.60
CA GLU A 46 14.82 13.62 -6.36
C GLU A 46 14.77 12.23 -5.71
N VAL A 47 15.87 11.86 -5.06
CA VAL A 47 15.87 10.80 -4.05
C VAL A 47 15.61 11.46 -2.71
N ILE A 48 14.60 10.95 -2.00
CA ILE A 48 14.26 11.41 -0.65
C ILE A 48 14.55 10.32 0.38
N ARG A 49 14.82 10.73 1.61
CA ARG A 49 14.69 9.88 2.81
C ARG A 49 13.57 10.41 3.68
N VAL A 50 12.73 9.50 4.15
CA VAL A 50 11.58 9.82 5.00
C VAL A 50 11.87 9.36 6.42
N PHE A 51 11.54 10.20 7.39
CA PHE A 51 11.83 9.94 8.80
C PHE A 51 10.67 9.24 9.50
N LYS A 52 10.99 8.38 10.46
CA LYS A 52 10.06 7.44 11.08
C LYS A 52 9.09 8.11 12.05
N THR A 53 9.50 9.17 12.74
CA THR A 53 8.68 9.78 13.79
C THR A 53 7.44 10.48 13.21
N ARG A 54 6.29 10.19 13.83
CA ARG A 54 5.03 10.90 13.60
C ARG A 54 4.90 11.98 14.67
N TYR A 55 4.94 13.24 14.24
CA TYR A 55 4.90 14.39 15.14
C TYR A 55 3.46 14.88 15.32
N ALA A 56 3.15 15.40 16.51
CA ALA A 56 1.88 16.07 16.75
C ALA A 56 1.73 17.31 15.85
N MET A 57 0.50 17.69 15.52
CA MET A 57 0.26 18.84 14.63
C MET A 57 0.82 20.16 15.19
N SER A 58 0.88 20.29 16.52
CA SER A 58 1.42 21.45 17.24
C SER A 58 2.94 21.50 17.31
N TYR A 59 3.65 20.46 16.84
CA TYR A 59 5.09 20.44 16.83
C TYR A 59 5.63 21.49 15.86
N VAL A 60 6.63 22.26 16.33
CA VAL A 60 7.34 23.27 15.54
C VAL A 60 8.65 22.64 15.09
N PRO A 61 8.85 22.37 13.79
CA PRO A 61 10.00 21.62 13.32
C PRO A 61 11.28 22.45 13.31
N VAL A 62 12.37 21.82 13.75
CA VAL A 62 13.73 22.26 13.49
C VAL A 62 14.35 21.25 12.51
N ALA A 63 14.85 21.73 11.36
CA ALA A 63 15.33 20.86 10.29
C ALA A 63 16.42 19.90 10.75
N ASP A 64 17.38 20.36 11.56
CA ASP A 64 18.47 19.53 12.07
C ASP A 64 18.00 18.43 13.04
N ASP A 65 17.01 18.74 13.90
CA ASP A 65 16.43 17.74 14.80
C ASP A 65 15.69 16.66 14.01
N VAL A 66 14.94 17.07 12.98
CA VAL A 66 14.19 16.16 12.11
C VAL A 66 15.13 15.20 11.37
N VAL A 67 16.24 15.70 10.82
CA VAL A 67 17.16 14.85 10.01
C VAL A 67 18.05 13.94 10.85
N ALA A 68 18.09 14.15 12.17
CA ALA A 68 18.75 13.26 13.13
C ALA A 68 17.90 12.04 13.50
N ASP A 69 16.63 12.00 13.10
CA ASP A 69 15.70 10.90 13.32
C ASP A 69 16.05 9.65 12.49
N GLU A 70 15.52 8.50 12.91
CA GLU A 70 15.63 7.24 12.18
C GLU A 70 14.94 7.35 10.81
N VAL A 71 15.59 6.86 9.77
CA VAL A 71 15.01 6.78 8.42
C VAL A 71 14.06 5.58 8.34
N ASP A 72 12.82 5.80 7.93
CA ASP A 72 11.85 4.73 7.61
C ASP A 72 12.13 4.15 6.22
N PHE A 73 12.18 5.01 5.19
CA PHE A 73 12.43 4.56 3.82
C PHE A 73 13.04 5.62 2.92
N PHE A 74 13.55 5.14 1.77
CA PHE A 74 14.02 5.96 0.67
C PHE A 74 13.11 5.79 -0.54
N ALA A 75 12.94 6.83 -1.36
CA ALA A 75 12.13 6.77 -2.56
C ALA A 75 12.59 7.77 -3.62
N HIS A 76 12.34 7.44 -4.89
CA HIS A 76 12.41 8.39 -5.99
C HIS A 76 11.07 9.11 -6.12
N THR A 77 11.07 10.44 -6.10
CA THR A 77 9.85 11.23 -6.28
C THR A 77 10.17 12.59 -6.93
N PRO A 78 9.32 13.10 -7.83
CA PRO A 78 9.41 14.47 -8.29
C PRO A 78 8.91 15.39 -7.18
N VAL A 79 9.81 15.97 -6.37
CA VAL A 79 9.44 16.78 -5.20
C VAL A 79 8.66 18.04 -5.61
N ARG A 80 8.91 18.51 -6.83
CA ARG A 80 8.19 19.62 -7.46
C ARG A 80 6.70 19.37 -7.56
N ASP A 81 6.30 18.14 -7.91
CA ASP A 81 4.90 17.83 -8.13
C ASP A 81 4.12 17.90 -6.83
N GLY A 82 4.67 17.39 -5.73
CA GLY A 82 3.98 17.49 -4.45
C GLY A 82 3.93 18.93 -3.90
N LEU A 83 4.83 19.83 -4.31
CA LEU A 83 4.66 21.26 -4.02
C LEU A 83 3.53 21.86 -4.86
N LEU A 84 3.43 21.51 -6.14
CA LEU A 84 2.38 21.99 -7.05
C LEU A 84 0.98 21.54 -6.58
N TYR A 85 0.86 20.32 -6.07
CA TYR A 85 -0.39 19.74 -5.59
C TYR A 85 -0.64 19.95 -4.08
N ASN A 86 0.17 20.77 -3.41
CA ASN A 86 0.09 21.02 -1.95
C ASN A 86 0.12 19.74 -1.10
N THR A 87 0.81 18.71 -1.55
CA THR A 87 1.04 17.46 -0.81
C THR A 87 1.98 17.69 0.38
N TRP A 88 2.95 18.58 0.20
CA TRP A 88 3.94 18.98 1.21
C TRP A 88 4.38 20.42 1.03
N TYR A 89 5.04 20.97 2.04
CA TYR A 89 5.68 22.28 1.99
C TYR A 89 7.08 22.23 2.61
N LYS A 90 7.99 23.10 2.14
CA LYS A 90 9.37 23.19 2.66
C LYS A 90 9.34 23.82 4.06
N ILE A 91 10.06 23.25 5.01
CA ILE A 91 10.19 23.78 6.39
C ILE A 91 11.59 24.32 6.70
N GLY A 92 12.58 23.97 5.89
CA GLY A 92 13.96 24.40 6.11
C GLY A 92 14.93 23.60 5.25
N GLU A 93 16.20 23.67 5.60
CA GLU A 93 17.27 22.91 4.99
C GLU A 93 18.26 22.46 6.07
N SER A 94 18.94 21.35 5.82
CA SER A 94 20.04 20.87 6.65
C SER A 94 21.14 20.30 5.77
N CYS A 95 22.39 20.55 6.16
CA CYS A 95 23.57 20.00 5.50
C CYS A 95 23.81 18.53 5.87
N ALA A 96 23.19 18.02 6.93
CA ALA A 96 23.27 16.62 7.31
C ALA A 96 22.39 15.80 6.37
N VAL A 97 22.96 15.34 5.25
CA VAL A 97 22.27 14.57 4.20
C VAL A 97 22.41 13.06 4.32
N GLY A 98 23.19 12.58 5.32
CA GLY A 98 23.36 11.16 5.60
C GLY A 98 24.06 10.39 4.46
N ALA A 99 25.14 10.94 3.92
CA ALA A 99 25.87 10.37 2.77
C ALA A 99 26.24 8.89 2.98
N ASP A 100 26.73 8.52 4.15
CA ASP A 100 27.11 7.13 4.48
C ASP A 100 25.93 6.15 4.38
N ALA A 101 24.73 6.58 4.80
CA ALA A 101 23.54 5.75 4.68
C ALA A 101 23.14 5.59 3.20
N LEU A 102 23.27 6.66 2.40
CA LEU A 102 22.91 6.69 0.99
C LEU A 102 23.81 5.79 0.13
N GLU A 103 25.12 5.73 0.42
CA GLU A 103 26.07 4.87 -0.29
C GLU A 103 25.75 3.37 -0.17
N ASN A 104 24.99 3.00 0.86
CA ASN A 104 24.58 1.63 1.15
C ASN A 104 23.17 1.30 0.66
N VAL A 105 22.43 2.26 0.09
CA VAL A 105 21.11 2.02 -0.50
C VAL A 105 21.26 1.38 -1.87
N LEU A 106 20.75 0.16 -2.01
CA LEU A 106 20.61 -0.52 -3.29
C LEU A 106 19.15 -0.47 -3.73
N PHE A 107 18.89 0.21 -4.85
CA PHE A 107 17.59 0.21 -5.50
C PHE A 107 17.49 -0.90 -6.53
N GLY A 108 16.27 -1.37 -6.78
CA GLY A 108 15.98 -2.14 -7.96
C GLY A 108 14.52 -2.13 -8.37
N ILE A 109 14.29 -2.50 -9.62
CA ILE A 109 12.97 -2.55 -10.23
C ILE A 109 12.87 -3.76 -11.14
N ALA A 110 11.76 -4.48 -11.03
CA ALA A 110 11.41 -5.58 -11.92
C ALA A 110 10.75 -5.02 -13.18
N GLN A 111 11.32 -5.31 -14.35
CA GLN A 111 10.84 -4.74 -15.62
C GLN A 111 10.04 -5.77 -16.42
N LYS A 112 8.82 -5.40 -16.80
CA LYS A 112 7.92 -6.29 -17.56
C LYS A 112 8.27 -6.40 -19.04
N ASN A 113 8.91 -5.37 -19.59
CA ASN A 113 9.25 -5.31 -21.00
C ASN A 113 10.72 -4.89 -21.15
N LYS A 114 11.34 -5.29 -22.26
CA LYS A 114 12.67 -4.84 -22.67
C LYS A 114 12.65 -4.47 -24.14
N LEU A 115 13.41 -3.43 -24.52
CA LEU A 115 13.62 -3.10 -25.93
C LEU A 115 14.63 -4.09 -26.53
N ASN A 116 14.26 -4.77 -27.60
CA ASN A 116 15.16 -5.67 -28.32
C ASN A 116 16.05 -4.90 -29.33
N ALA A 117 16.96 -5.62 -29.99
CA ALA A 117 17.89 -5.04 -30.96
C ALA A 117 17.20 -4.35 -32.15
N ASP A 118 15.97 -4.78 -32.47
CA ASP A 118 15.15 -4.24 -33.56
C ASP A 118 14.25 -3.07 -33.11
N GLY A 119 14.34 -2.66 -31.84
CA GLY A 119 13.58 -1.53 -31.29
C GLY A 119 12.14 -1.88 -30.87
N TYR A 120 11.78 -3.16 -30.78
CA TYR A 120 10.48 -3.60 -30.29
C TYR A 120 10.52 -3.98 -28.81
N TYR A 121 9.39 -3.78 -28.12
CA TYR A 121 9.24 -4.24 -26.73
C TYR A 121 8.91 -5.73 -26.70
N GLU A 122 9.79 -6.50 -26.07
CA GLU A 122 9.54 -7.90 -25.74
C GLU A 122 9.01 -8.00 -24.32
N SER A 123 7.91 -8.75 -24.14
CA SER A 123 7.36 -9.06 -22.82
C SER A 123 8.25 -10.10 -22.14
N LEU A 124 8.68 -9.81 -20.94
CA LEU A 124 9.52 -10.68 -20.12
C LEU A 124 8.80 -11.05 -18.83
N SER A 125 9.23 -12.16 -18.22
CA SER A 125 8.94 -12.44 -16.82
C SER A 125 9.60 -11.35 -15.97
N PRO A 126 8.84 -10.50 -15.25
CA PRO A 126 9.43 -9.37 -14.52
C PRO A 126 10.40 -9.83 -13.43
N LEU A 127 10.19 -11.04 -12.89
CA LEU A 127 11.05 -11.63 -11.86
C LEU A 127 12.40 -12.10 -12.40
N ASP A 128 12.53 -12.25 -13.72
CA ASP A 128 13.76 -12.62 -14.40
C ASP A 128 14.42 -11.43 -15.12
N ASN A 129 13.90 -10.21 -14.93
CA ASN A 129 14.39 -9.00 -15.60
C ASN A 129 14.47 -7.81 -14.62
N TRP A 130 15.45 -7.86 -13.72
CA TRP A 130 15.72 -6.82 -12.74
C TRP A 130 16.82 -5.86 -13.19
N LEU A 131 16.58 -4.58 -12.96
CA LEU A 131 17.62 -3.56 -12.90
C LEU A 131 17.94 -3.25 -11.44
N ILE A 132 19.22 -3.07 -11.12
CA ILE A 132 19.67 -2.59 -9.81
C ILE A 132 20.64 -1.42 -9.96
N TRP A 133 20.64 -0.51 -8.99
CA TRP A 133 21.59 0.62 -8.94
C TRP A 133 21.76 1.16 -7.54
N LYS A 134 22.86 1.88 -7.34
CA LYS A 134 23.02 2.83 -6.23
C LYS A 134 22.72 4.23 -6.76
N VAL A 135 22.42 5.15 -5.85
CA VAL A 135 22.18 6.56 -6.19
C VAL A 135 23.33 7.16 -6.98
N GLY A 136 23.01 7.88 -8.04
CA GLY A 136 23.95 8.50 -8.97
C GLY A 136 24.68 7.52 -9.89
N GLN A 137 24.36 6.22 -9.85
CA GLN A 137 24.91 5.22 -10.75
C GLN A 137 23.87 4.79 -11.79
N LYS A 138 24.36 4.37 -12.96
CA LYS A 138 23.49 3.84 -14.00
C LYS A 138 22.90 2.48 -13.57
N PRO A 139 21.61 2.22 -13.86
CA PRO A 139 21.01 0.90 -13.69
C PRO A 139 21.76 -0.20 -14.44
N VAL A 140 22.00 -1.31 -13.75
CA VAL A 140 22.61 -2.52 -14.30
C VAL A 140 21.57 -3.63 -14.34
N GLU A 141 21.42 -4.25 -15.50
CA GLU A 141 20.57 -5.44 -15.68
C GLU A 141 21.26 -6.68 -15.12
N ILE A 142 20.55 -7.39 -14.25
CA ILE A 142 21.08 -8.59 -13.58
C ILE A 142 20.23 -9.84 -13.86
N GLY A 143 19.15 -9.71 -14.64
CA GLY A 143 18.19 -10.79 -14.85
C GLY A 143 17.43 -11.10 -13.55
N ARG A 144 17.52 -12.34 -13.06
CA ARG A 144 16.87 -12.75 -11.80
C ARG A 144 17.58 -12.13 -10.60
N LEU A 145 16.81 -11.57 -9.66
CA LEU A 145 17.36 -10.98 -8.43
C LEU A 145 17.94 -12.05 -7.49
N PRO A 146 19.25 -12.03 -7.17
CA PRO A 146 19.86 -12.95 -6.20
C PRO A 146 19.24 -12.85 -4.80
N GLU A 147 19.08 -13.99 -4.12
CA GLU A 147 18.47 -14.08 -2.78
C GLU A 147 19.11 -13.16 -1.74
N LYS A 148 20.44 -12.99 -1.81
CA LYS A 148 21.18 -12.07 -0.92
C LYS A 148 20.69 -10.62 -0.96
N TYR A 149 19.97 -10.23 -2.02
CA TYR A 149 19.41 -8.89 -2.15
C TYR A 149 17.95 -8.79 -1.71
N HIS A 150 17.24 -9.90 -1.51
CA HIS A 150 15.79 -9.89 -1.25
C HIS A 150 15.40 -9.10 0.00
N SER A 151 16.26 -9.09 1.02
CA SER A 151 16.02 -8.37 2.29
C SER A 151 16.58 -6.95 2.34
N ILE A 152 17.46 -6.56 1.40
CA ILE A 152 18.15 -5.26 1.44
C ILE A 152 17.77 -4.32 0.31
N ILE A 153 17.26 -4.87 -0.79
CA ILE A 153 16.89 -4.06 -1.95
C ILE A 153 15.70 -3.14 -1.62
N LYS A 154 15.76 -1.92 -2.12
CA LYS A 154 14.69 -0.94 -2.04
C LYS A 154 14.04 -0.81 -3.41
N ASP A 155 12.74 -0.58 -3.41
CA ASP A 155 12.02 -0.35 -4.65
C ASP A 155 12.51 0.95 -5.32
N GLY A 156 13.08 0.82 -6.51
CA GLY A 156 13.66 1.90 -7.28
C GLY A 156 12.65 2.67 -8.14
N SER A 157 11.37 2.36 -8.05
CA SER A 157 10.34 3.03 -8.83
C SER A 157 10.20 4.50 -8.50
N LEU A 158 9.71 5.26 -9.49
CA LEU A 158 9.27 6.63 -9.31
C LEU A 158 7.88 6.66 -8.69
N TYR A 159 7.73 7.42 -7.59
CA TYR A 159 6.48 7.56 -6.84
C TYR A 159 6.00 9.00 -6.84
N ARG A 160 4.69 9.20 -7.04
CA ARG A 160 4.05 10.52 -6.91
C ARG A 160 3.80 10.86 -5.43
N GLY A 161 3.54 12.14 -5.15
CA GLY A 161 3.32 12.58 -3.78
C GLY A 161 2.17 11.87 -3.04
N SER A 162 1.09 11.49 -3.74
CA SER A 162 0.00 10.69 -3.16
C SER A 162 0.43 9.28 -2.75
N GLU A 163 1.36 8.68 -3.49
CA GLU A 163 1.90 7.36 -3.19
C GLU A 163 2.89 7.43 -2.02
N ILE A 164 3.71 8.49 -1.95
CA ILE A 164 4.57 8.78 -0.78
C ILE A 164 3.69 8.94 0.48
N LYS A 165 2.60 9.71 0.42
CA LYS A 165 1.64 9.83 1.54
C LYS A 165 1.10 8.47 1.94
N THR A 166 0.72 7.64 0.98
CA THR A 166 0.21 6.29 1.24
C THR A 166 1.26 5.44 1.98
N ARG A 167 2.53 5.44 1.56
CA ARG A 167 3.59 4.68 2.24
C ARG A 167 3.87 5.18 3.66
N VAL A 168 3.81 6.49 3.90
CA VAL A 168 3.97 7.09 5.24
C VAL A 168 2.80 6.73 6.17
N GLU A 169 1.59 6.77 5.64
CA GLU A 169 0.39 6.51 6.41
C GLU A 169 0.21 5.02 6.72
N TYR A 170 0.43 4.16 5.74
CA TYR A 170 0.07 2.74 5.82
C TYR A 170 1.26 1.81 6.06
N GLY A 171 2.50 2.22 5.78
CA GLY A 171 3.68 1.34 5.79
C GLY A 171 3.96 0.65 4.45
N TYR A 172 3.08 0.79 3.46
CA TYR A 172 3.24 0.19 2.13
C TYR A 172 2.67 1.07 1.02
N PHE A 173 3.07 0.81 -0.22
CA PHE A 173 2.43 1.38 -1.41
C PHE A 173 1.25 0.50 -1.88
N LYS A 174 0.14 1.14 -2.27
CA LYS A 174 -1.04 0.45 -2.81
C LYS A 174 -0.88 0.02 -4.27
N ARG A 175 0.01 0.69 -5.01
CA ARG A 175 0.34 0.37 -6.40
C ARG A 175 0.72 -1.11 -6.52
N THR A 176 0.29 -1.77 -7.59
CA THR A 176 0.71 -3.14 -7.88
C THR A 176 2.09 -3.15 -8.52
N ASP A 177 3.02 -3.93 -7.96
CA ASP A 177 4.31 -4.20 -8.58
C ASP A 177 4.65 -5.70 -8.47
N MET A 178 5.17 -6.30 -9.54
CA MET A 178 5.57 -7.71 -9.51
C MET A 178 6.77 -7.95 -8.60
N GLY A 179 7.60 -6.91 -8.40
CA GLY A 179 8.69 -6.90 -7.44
C GLY A 179 8.24 -7.18 -6.00
N TYR A 180 6.98 -6.90 -5.64
CA TYR A 180 6.43 -7.24 -4.31
C TYR A 180 6.23 -8.74 -4.06
N THR A 181 6.42 -9.57 -5.09
CA THR A 181 6.57 -11.02 -4.89
C THR A 181 7.84 -11.35 -4.09
N ILE A 182 8.87 -10.51 -4.20
CA ILE A 182 10.15 -10.60 -3.48
C ILE A 182 10.21 -9.57 -2.35
N MET A 183 9.95 -8.29 -2.67
CA MET A 183 9.94 -7.16 -1.73
C MET A 183 8.60 -7.09 -1.01
N LYS A 184 8.37 -7.97 -0.04
CA LYS A 184 7.08 -8.07 0.65
C LYS A 184 6.68 -6.71 1.27
N ARG A 185 5.39 -6.39 1.15
CA ARG A 185 4.81 -5.17 1.74
C ARG A 185 4.51 -5.40 3.20
N HIS A 186 4.83 -4.42 4.03
CA HIS A 186 4.71 -4.49 5.49
C HIS A 186 3.92 -3.30 6.03
N PRO A 187 2.65 -3.48 6.42
CA PRO A 187 1.88 -2.43 7.05
C PRO A 187 2.46 -2.01 8.39
N LEU A 188 2.28 -0.74 8.75
CA LEU A 188 2.59 -0.28 10.09
C LEU A 188 1.71 -1.03 11.12
N PRO A 189 2.22 -1.35 12.33
CA PRO A 189 1.53 -2.23 13.26
C PRO A 189 0.13 -1.78 13.68
N ASP A 190 -0.10 -0.47 13.71
CA ASP A 190 -1.34 0.17 14.14
C ASP A 190 -2.33 0.46 13.00
N VAL A 191 -1.97 0.17 11.76
CA VAL A 191 -2.79 0.52 10.58
C VAL A 191 -3.86 -0.53 10.30
N ASP A 192 -5.07 -0.07 10.04
CA ASP A 192 -6.16 -0.90 9.53
C ASP A 192 -6.14 -0.90 7.99
N SER A 193 -6.02 -2.08 7.39
CA SER A 193 -6.02 -2.26 5.93
C SER A 193 -7.17 -3.17 5.50
N TYR A 194 -7.88 -2.81 4.45
CA TYR A 194 -9.06 -3.53 3.99
C TYR A 194 -8.92 -3.95 2.53
N MET A 195 -9.06 -5.25 2.28
CA MET A 195 -8.83 -5.85 0.97
C MET A 195 -10.04 -6.68 0.56
N LYS A 196 -10.25 -6.81 -0.75
CA LYS A 196 -11.16 -7.78 -1.36
C LYS A 196 -10.43 -8.63 -2.37
N THR A 197 -10.84 -9.88 -2.49
CA THR A 197 -10.47 -10.72 -3.63
C THR A 197 -11.64 -11.65 -3.96
N SER A 198 -11.62 -12.23 -5.15
CA SER A 198 -12.61 -13.21 -5.58
C SER A 198 -11.91 -14.47 -6.01
N HIS A 199 -12.36 -15.61 -5.51
CA HIS A 199 -11.87 -16.92 -5.91
C HIS A 199 -13.06 -17.86 -6.10
N GLU A 200 -13.13 -18.51 -7.27
CA GLU A 200 -14.29 -19.27 -7.71
C GLU A 200 -15.58 -18.43 -7.64
N ALA A 201 -16.59 -18.88 -6.90
CA ALA A 201 -17.86 -18.21 -6.69
C ALA A 201 -17.90 -17.35 -5.40
N ALA A 202 -16.80 -17.29 -4.64
CA ALA A 202 -16.74 -16.61 -3.35
C ALA A 202 -15.98 -15.29 -3.44
N VAL A 203 -16.53 -14.27 -2.78
CA VAL A 203 -15.86 -12.99 -2.55
C VAL A 203 -15.35 -12.96 -1.11
N TYR A 204 -14.05 -12.77 -0.95
CA TYR A 204 -13.40 -12.64 0.33
C TYR A 204 -13.11 -11.16 0.59
N ARG A 205 -13.37 -10.74 1.82
CA ARG A 205 -12.96 -9.42 2.32
C ARG A 205 -12.19 -9.59 3.60
N TYR A 206 -11.06 -8.92 3.67
CA TYR A 206 -10.14 -8.98 4.80
C TYR A 206 -10.03 -7.62 5.45
N HIS A 207 -9.95 -7.63 6.77
CA HIS A 207 -9.56 -6.50 7.58
C HIS A 207 -8.33 -6.91 8.38
N PHE A 208 -7.20 -6.33 8.00
CA PHE A 208 -5.91 -6.51 8.63
C PHE A 208 -5.67 -5.41 9.65
N LYS A 209 -5.06 -5.79 10.78
CA LYS A 209 -4.42 -4.85 11.72
C LYS A 209 -2.92 -5.10 11.65
N GLY A 210 -2.18 -4.15 11.10
CA GLY A 210 -0.79 -4.38 10.72
C GLY A 210 -0.67 -5.57 9.76
N GLU A 211 0.17 -6.54 10.10
CA GLU A 211 0.47 -7.70 9.26
C GLU A 211 -0.64 -8.75 9.14
N TYR A 212 -1.58 -8.82 10.11
CA TYR A 212 -2.44 -9.99 10.24
C TYR A 212 -3.93 -9.65 10.20
N VAL A 213 -4.72 -10.58 9.68
CA VAL A 213 -6.18 -10.48 9.61
C VAL A 213 -6.78 -10.57 11.00
N VAL A 214 -7.62 -9.60 11.35
CA VAL A 214 -8.40 -9.61 12.59
C VAL A 214 -9.90 -9.85 12.34
N ARG A 215 -10.37 -9.61 11.12
CA ARG A 215 -11.73 -9.95 10.66
C ARG A 215 -11.70 -10.34 9.19
N GLU A 216 -12.45 -11.37 8.85
CA GLU A 216 -12.65 -11.79 7.46
C GLU A 216 -14.13 -12.07 7.19
N VAL A 217 -14.59 -11.68 6.02
CA VAL A 217 -15.94 -11.98 5.52
C VAL A 217 -15.80 -12.78 4.23
N VAL A 218 -16.43 -13.95 4.20
CA VAL A 218 -16.60 -14.72 2.97
C VAL A 218 -18.05 -14.64 2.55
N MET A 219 -18.29 -14.27 1.31
CA MET A 219 -19.62 -14.20 0.72
C MET A 219 -19.70 -15.16 -0.45
N ILE A 220 -20.68 -16.05 -0.44
CA ILE A 220 -20.98 -16.98 -1.53
C ILE A 220 -22.49 -17.05 -1.67
N ASP A 221 -23.01 -16.75 -2.86
CA ASP A 221 -24.45 -16.63 -3.14
C ASP A 221 -25.17 -15.72 -2.11
N ASP A 222 -25.98 -16.33 -1.23
CA ASP A 222 -26.71 -15.67 -0.14
C ASP A 222 -26.17 -15.98 1.26
N GLU A 223 -25.07 -16.73 1.36
CA GLU A 223 -24.41 -17.03 2.62
C GLU A 223 -23.26 -16.04 2.92
N VAL A 224 -23.15 -15.67 4.20
CA VAL A 224 -22.09 -14.80 4.71
C VAL A 224 -21.43 -15.44 5.94
N MET A 225 -20.16 -15.77 5.81
CA MET A 225 -19.34 -16.33 6.87
C MET A 225 -18.47 -15.22 7.44
N ARG A 226 -18.39 -15.16 8.78
CA ARG A 226 -17.61 -14.16 9.50
C ARG A 226 -16.59 -14.87 10.35
N LEU A 227 -15.33 -14.57 10.11
CA LEU A 227 -14.21 -15.22 10.76
C LEU A 227 -13.44 -14.18 11.56
N THR A 228 -12.98 -14.59 12.73
CA THR A 228 -12.13 -13.79 13.63
C THR A 228 -11.13 -14.73 14.29
N PRO A 229 -10.04 -14.24 14.89
CA PRO A 229 -9.14 -15.10 15.67
C PRO A 229 -9.84 -15.91 16.77
N LYS A 230 -10.95 -15.41 17.33
CA LYS A 230 -11.77 -16.12 18.33
C LYS A 230 -12.71 -17.17 17.73
N HIS A 231 -13.10 -16.99 16.47
CA HIS A 231 -13.97 -17.89 15.71
C HIS A 231 -13.36 -18.09 14.31
N PRO A 232 -12.24 -18.83 14.23
CA PRO A 232 -11.41 -18.87 13.02
C PRO A 232 -11.95 -19.83 11.96
N VAL A 233 -13.01 -20.60 12.24
CA VAL A 233 -13.57 -21.59 11.33
C VAL A 233 -15.08 -21.43 11.25
N SER A 234 -15.62 -21.47 10.03
CA SER A 234 -17.07 -21.53 9.76
C SER A 234 -17.33 -22.44 8.57
N GLY A 235 -17.81 -23.66 8.83
CA GLY A 235 -17.98 -24.67 7.78
C GLY A 235 -16.64 -25.07 7.19
N LYS A 236 -16.47 -24.93 5.86
CA LYS A 236 -15.22 -25.21 5.14
C LYS A 236 -14.23 -24.05 5.11
N TYR A 237 -14.61 -22.88 5.65
CA TYR A 237 -13.81 -21.66 5.57
C TYR A 237 -12.98 -21.48 6.84
N TYR A 238 -11.71 -21.13 6.63
CA TYR A 238 -10.71 -20.89 7.66
C TYR A 238 -10.21 -19.46 7.54
N LEU A 239 -10.02 -18.79 8.67
CA LEU A 239 -9.45 -17.45 8.73
C LEU A 239 -8.08 -17.46 8.04
N TYR A 240 -7.85 -16.49 7.17
CA TYR A 240 -6.53 -16.31 6.56
C TYR A 240 -5.47 -16.01 7.62
N THR A 241 -4.41 -16.82 7.64
CA THR A 241 -3.32 -16.74 8.64
C THR A 241 -2.00 -16.22 8.07
N GLY A 242 -1.92 -15.95 6.76
CA GLY A 242 -0.71 -15.38 6.16
C GLY A 242 -0.49 -13.92 6.56
N ALA A 243 0.72 -13.42 6.30
CA ALA A 243 1.05 -12.01 6.47
C ALA A 243 0.47 -11.18 5.32
N PHE A 244 0.29 -9.88 5.54
CA PHE A 244 -0.25 -8.95 4.54
C PHE A 244 0.53 -9.03 3.22
N GLY A 245 1.85 -9.04 3.29
CA GLY A 245 2.73 -9.07 2.12
C GLY A 245 2.77 -10.40 1.37
N ASP A 246 2.23 -11.50 1.93
CA ASP A 246 2.26 -12.81 1.28
C ASP A 246 1.42 -12.82 -0.01
N VAL A 247 0.37 -11.99 -0.05
CA VAL A 247 -0.43 -11.74 -1.25
C VAL A 247 0.08 -10.46 -1.94
N ASN A 248 0.33 -10.57 -3.24
CA ASN A 248 0.59 -9.38 -4.05
C ASN A 248 -0.72 -8.69 -4.44
N TRP A 249 -1.38 -8.08 -3.45
CA TRP A 249 -2.58 -7.25 -3.62
C TRP A 249 -2.47 -6.27 -4.77
N PHE A 250 -3.48 -6.27 -5.63
CA PHE A 250 -3.64 -5.27 -6.65
C PHE A 250 -4.19 -3.96 -6.07
N GLU A 251 -3.90 -2.84 -6.70
CA GLU A 251 -4.44 -1.54 -6.28
C GLU A 251 -5.98 -1.55 -6.21
N GLY A 252 -6.65 -2.29 -7.10
CA GLY A 252 -8.11 -2.45 -7.10
C GLY A 252 -8.67 -3.37 -6.01
N ASP A 253 -7.81 -4.10 -5.30
CA ASP A 253 -8.21 -4.97 -4.19
C ASP A 253 -8.44 -4.16 -2.91
N PHE A 254 -7.85 -2.97 -2.79
CA PHE A 254 -8.04 -2.12 -1.63
C PHE A 254 -9.46 -1.56 -1.58
N ILE A 255 -10.14 -1.75 -0.45
CA ILE A 255 -11.49 -1.24 -0.19
C ILE A 255 -11.48 -0.30 1.01
N THR A 256 -12.58 0.42 1.20
CA THR A 256 -12.75 1.28 2.38
C THR A 256 -13.21 0.46 3.59
N ALA A 257 -12.96 0.99 4.79
CA ALA A 257 -13.54 0.46 6.02
C ALA A 257 -15.07 0.38 5.95
N GLU A 258 -15.71 1.35 5.28
CA GLU A 258 -17.15 1.40 5.09
C GLU A 258 -17.65 0.25 4.19
N GLU A 259 -16.98 -0.01 3.06
CA GLU A 259 -17.32 -1.14 2.19
C GLU A 259 -17.18 -2.47 2.95
N PHE A 260 -16.10 -2.63 3.72
CA PHE A 260 -15.90 -3.82 4.55
C PHE A 260 -17.00 -3.95 5.61
N ASN A 261 -17.28 -2.88 6.36
CA ASN A 261 -18.26 -2.93 7.46
C ASN A 261 -19.69 -3.15 6.94
N LYS A 262 -20.02 -2.68 5.73
CA LYS A 262 -21.28 -3.01 5.05
C LYS A 262 -21.41 -4.52 4.80
N ALA A 263 -20.34 -5.16 4.36
CA ALA A 263 -20.31 -6.61 4.19
C ALA A 263 -20.40 -7.35 5.53
N TRP A 264 -19.61 -6.91 6.51
CA TRP A 264 -19.56 -7.46 7.86
C TRP A 264 -20.94 -7.42 8.53
N ASN A 265 -21.68 -6.33 8.39
CA ASN A 265 -22.99 -6.15 9.02
C ASN A 265 -24.16 -6.65 8.16
N SER A 266 -23.90 -7.22 6.98
CA SER A 266 -24.98 -7.66 6.08
C SER A 266 -25.84 -8.76 6.71
N THR A 267 -27.15 -8.59 6.71
CA THR A 267 -28.12 -9.53 7.31
C THR A 267 -28.38 -10.78 6.46
N LYS A 268 -27.67 -10.95 5.34
CA LYS A 268 -27.77 -12.14 4.48
C LYS A 268 -27.55 -13.39 5.34
N CYS A 269 -28.62 -14.16 5.46
CA CYS A 269 -28.78 -15.21 6.45
C CYS A 269 -28.13 -16.49 5.94
N THR A 270 -27.44 -17.21 6.82
CA THR A 270 -27.10 -18.62 6.60
C THR A 270 -28.40 -19.43 6.57
N ILE A 271 -29.12 -19.41 5.43
CA ILE A 271 -30.44 -20.05 5.25
C ILE A 271 -30.37 -21.57 5.50
N SER A 272 -29.18 -22.17 5.39
CA SER A 272 -28.95 -23.57 5.75
C SER A 272 -29.32 -23.91 7.21
N ARG A 273 -29.38 -22.93 8.12
CA ARG A 273 -29.79 -23.15 9.53
C ARG A 273 -31.30 -23.00 9.78
N ILE A 274 -31.99 -22.20 8.97
CA ILE A 274 -33.44 -21.98 9.08
C ILE A 274 -34.22 -23.12 8.41
N ILE A 275 -33.80 -23.56 7.22
CA ILE A 275 -34.46 -24.69 6.55
C ILE A 275 -34.27 -25.99 7.34
N GLY A 276 -33.08 -26.25 7.90
CA GLY A 276 -32.85 -27.41 8.75
C GLY A 276 -33.73 -27.45 10.02
N SER A 277 -34.03 -26.28 10.60
CA SER A 277 -34.90 -26.17 11.78
C SER A 277 -36.39 -26.24 11.43
N ILE A 278 -36.80 -25.72 10.27
CA ILE A 278 -38.17 -25.80 9.76
C ILE A 278 -38.47 -27.24 9.30
N CYS A 279 -37.55 -27.90 8.60
CA CYS A 279 -37.71 -29.31 8.21
C CYS A 279 -37.71 -30.25 9.41
N LYS A 280 -36.94 -29.98 10.49
CA LYS A 280 -37.05 -30.74 11.75
C LYS A 280 -38.38 -30.53 12.48
N ARG A 281 -39.02 -29.35 12.35
CA ARG A 281 -40.35 -29.10 12.91
C ARG A 281 -41.47 -29.72 12.07
N LEU A 282 -41.32 -29.76 10.75
CA LEU A 282 -42.31 -30.35 9.84
C LEU A 282 -42.24 -31.89 9.76
N GLY A 283 -41.09 -32.49 10.06
CA GLY A 283 -40.95 -33.96 10.18
C GLY A 283 -41.64 -34.59 11.39
N ASN A 284 -42.14 -33.77 12.33
CA ASN A 284 -42.96 -34.24 13.47
C ASN A 284 -44.47 -34.09 13.22
N PHE A 285 -44.89 -33.70 12.02
CA PHE A 285 -46.31 -33.69 11.66
C PHE A 285 -46.70 -35.07 11.11
N VAL A 286 -47.20 -35.94 11.98
CA VAL A 286 -47.82 -37.21 11.59
C VAL A 286 -49.25 -36.90 11.12
N PRO A 287 -49.60 -37.03 9.83
CA PRO A 287 -50.98 -36.91 9.40
C PRO A 287 -51.68 -38.26 9.63
N GLY A 288 -52.77 -38.24 10.39
CA GLY A 288 -53.79 -39.29 10.34
C GLY A 288 -54.07 -40.03 11.66
N LYS A 289 -54.93 -39.45 12.49
CA LYS A 289 -56.00 -40.21 13.15
C LYS A 289 -57.31 -39.50 12.83
N PHE A 290 -57.97 -39.93 11.76
CA PHE A 290 -59.40 -39.75 11.64
C PHE A 290 -60.06 -40.75 12.61
N LEU A 291 -60.59 -40.20 13.70
CA LEU A 291 -61.69 -40.69 14.54
C LEU A 291 -62.75 -39.58 14.38
N ASP A 292 -64.05 -39.78 14.25
CA ASP A 292 -64.93 -40.95 14.31
C ASP A 292 -66.26 -40.54 13.65
N LYS A 293 -67.15 -41.53 13.52
CA LYS A 293 -68.57 -41.51 13.12
C LYS A 293 -69.39 -40.28 13.56
N ASP A 294 -70.30 -39.81 12.71
CA ASP A 294 -71.72 -40.21 12.65
C ASP A 294 -72.33 -39.86 11.27
#